data_AF-A0A2N3EAN5-F1
#
_entry.id   AF-A0A2N3EAN5-F1
#
_cell.length_a   1.000
_cell.length_b   1.000
_cell.length_c   1.000
_cell.angle_alpha   90.00
_cell.angle_beta   90.00
_cell.angle_gamma   90.00
#
_symmetry.space_group_name_H-M   'P 1'
#
loop_
_entity.id
_entity.type
_entity.pdbx_description
1 polymer ?
#
loop_
_entity_poly.entity_id
_entity_poly.type
_entity_poly.pdbx_seq_one_letter_code
_entity_poly.pdbx_strand_id
1 'polypeptide(L)'
;MGNANESADRAQDVGERPTQKHALDIAHVSFKRMAAYHETISSFRVSSLKVRAIFGDELYSQCLEVQKCWNEVSVAAHMLSMTPPEGYRDVEWKRSLEEKIWQLEDKDTSIQVRVAKAIESAERLLRPHLRS
;
A
#
# COMPACT_ATOMS: atom_id res chain seq x y z
N MET A 1 23.47 19.23 -6.26
CA MET A 1 23.99 18.22 -5.32
C MET A 1 23.34 16.89 -5.69
N GLY A 2 24.16 15.85 -5.83
CA GLY A 2 23.86 14.68 -6.66
C GLY A 2 22.59 13.93 -6.27
N ASN A 3 21.78 13.60 -7.29
CA ASN A 3 20.83 12.50 -7.23
C ASN A 3 21.66 11.23 -7.03
N ALA A 4 21.81 10.81 -5.77
CA ALA A 4 22.12 9.42 -5.48
C ALA A 4 20.94 8.63 -6.02
N ASN A 5 21.13 8.09 -7.21
CA ASN A 5 20.28 7.06 -7.78
C ASN A 5 20.45 5.86 -6.83
N GLU A 6 19.70 5.86 -5.73
CA GLU A 6 19.61 4.71 -4.83
C GLU A 6 19.20 3.55 -5.72
N SER A 7 20.15 2.65 -6.00
CA SER A 7 19.92 1.51 -6.86
C SER A 7 18.64 0.81 -6.42
N ALA A 8 17.69 0.68 -7.35
CA ALA A 8 16.45 -0.07 -7.15
C ALA A 8 16.72 -1.56 -6.87
N ASP A 9 17.95 -2.01 -7.12
CA ASP A 9 18.39 -3.38 -7.04
C ASP A 9 19.00 -3.67 -5.66
N ARG A 10 18.66 -4.82 -5.09
CA ARG A 10 19.28 -5.32 -3.86
C ARG A 10 20.65 -5.94 -4.14
N ALA A 11 21.39 -6.25 -3.08
CA ALA A 11 22.58 -7.09 -3.20
C ALA A 11 22.22 -8.45 -3.83
N GLN A 12 22.95 -8.84 -4.88
CA GLN A 12 22.76 -10.10 -5.60
C GLN A 12 23.58 -11.22 -4.94
N ASP A 13 22.97 -12.37 -4.70
CA ASP A 13 23.66 -13.54 -4.15
C ASP A 13 24.44 -14.30 -5.23
N VAL A 14 25.56 -14.91 -4.82
CA VAL A 14 26.40 -15.70 -5.72
C VAL A 14 25.62 -16.94 -6.19
N GLY A 15 25.43 -17.08 -7.50
CA GLY A 15 24.70 -18.22 -8.11
C GLY A 15 23.24 -17.91 -8.45
N GLU A 16 22.79 -16.67 -8.23
CA GLU A 16 21.42 -16.26 -8.53
C GLU A 16 21.11 -16.20 -10.03
N ARG A 17 20.00 -16.84 -10.46
CA ARG A 17 19.55 -16.81 -11.86
C ARG A 17 18.90 -15.46 -12.21
N PRO A 18 18.97 -14.99 -13.47
CA PRO A 18 18.39 -13.70 -13.87
C PRO A 18 16.90 -13.53 -13.54
N THR A 19 16.10 -14.59 -13.65
CA THR A 19 14.67 -14.58 -13.32
C THR A 19 14.40 -14.50 -11.82
N GLN A 20 15.25 -15.12 -11.00
CA GLN A 20 15.21 -15.03 -9.54
C GLN A 20 15.59 -13.62 -9.09
N LYS A 21 16.65 -13.07 -9.69
CA LYS A 21 17.10 -11.69 -9.46
C LYS A 21 15.96 -10.69 -9.69
N HIS A 22 15.33 -10.73 -10.87
CA HIS A 22 14.27 -9.81 -11.23
C HIS A 22 13.06 -9.87 -10.27
N ALA A 23 12.63 -11.08 -9.89
CA ALA A 23 11.52 -11.24 -8.95
C ALA A 23 11.83 -10.64 -7.57
N LEU A 24 13.03 -10.88 -7.06
CA LEU A 24 13.46 -10.39 -5.76
C LEU A 24 13.81 -8.89 -5.77
N ASP A 25 14.24 -8.33 -6.91
CA ASP A 25 14.40 -6.88 -7.08
C ASP A 25 13.04 -6.16 -7.04
N ILE A 26 12.01 -6.70 -7.72
CA ILE A 26 10.65 -6.16 -7.65
C ILE A 26 10.13 -6.18 -6.20
N ALA A 27 10.30 -7.31 -5.52
CA ALA A 27 9.94 -7.46 -4.11
C ALA A 27 10.66 -6.45 -3.21
N HIS A 28 11.97 -6.25 -3.44
CA HIS A 28 12.78 -5.28 -2.70
C HIS A 28 12.28 -3.84 -2.86
N VAL A 29 11.98 -3.44 -4.11
CA VAL A 29 11.43 -2.10 -4.40
C VAL A 29 10.10 -1.88 -3.69
N SER A 30 9.20 -2.87 -3.72
CA SER A 30 7.91 -2.79 -3.03
C SER A 30 8.10 -2.61 -1.52
N PHE A 31 8.95 -3.42 -0.87
CA PHE A 31 9.21 -3.29 0.56
C PHE A 31 9.87 -1.96 0.94
N LYS A 32 10.87 -1.51 0.18
CA LYS A 32 11.57 -0.27 0.46
C LYS A 32 10.61 0.93 0.38
N ARG A 33 9.75 0.95 -0.64
CA ARG A 33 8.70 1.97 -0.78
C ARG A 33 7.74 1.93 0.39
N MET A 34 7.33 0.74 0.84
CA MET A 34 6.42 0.59 1.97
C MET A 34 7.02 0.96 3.32
N ALA A 35 8.31 0.66 3.54
CA ALA A 35 9.02 0.99 4.76
C ALA A 35 8.97 2.49 5.06
N ALA A 36 9.07 3.33 4.03
CA ALA A 36 8.96 4.79 4.15
C ALA A 36 7.61 5.27 4.69
N TYR A 37 6.54 4.46 4.59
CA TYR A 37 5.20 4.82 5.04
C TYR A 37 4.79 4.14 6.36
N HIS A 38 5.64 3.28 6.93
CA HIS A 38 5.27 2.50 8.12
C HIS A 38 4.97 3.40 9.35
N GLU A 39 5.79 4.42 9.57
CA GLU A 39 5.60 5.41 10.64
C GLU A 39 4.35 6.26 10.41
N THR A 40 4.11 6.69 9.16
CA THR A 40 2.93 7.45 8.75
C THR A 40 1.65 6.67 9.03
N ILE A 41 1.60 5.39 8.67
CA ILE A 41 0.43 4.53 8.91
C ILE A 41 0.22 4.25 10.39
N SER A 42 1.30 4.02 11.14
CA SER A 42 1.23 3.84 12.59
C SER A 42 0.67 5.10 13.28
N SER A 43 1.16 6.27 12.89
CA SER A 43 0.66 7.56 13.37
C SER A 43 -0.80 7.79 12.97
N PHE A 44 -1.17 7.43 11.74
CA PHE A 44 -2.55 7.51 11.27
C PHE A 44 -3.51 6.63 12.08
N ARG A 45 -3.10 5.39 12.44
CA ARG A 45 -3.89 4.50 13.30
C ARG A 45 -4.14 5.14 14.66
N VAL A 46 -3.13 5.70 15.31
CA VAL A 46 -3.29 6.39 16.59
C VAL A 46 -4.22 7.61 16.45
N SER A 47 -4.03 8.42 15.41
CA SER A 47 -4.89 9.58 15.15
C SER A 47 -6.34 9.18 14.86
N SER A 48 -6.58 8.05 14.21
CA SER A 48 -7.94 7.55 13.95
C SER A 48 -8.71 7.23 15.24
N LEU A 49 -8.03 6.80 16.30
CA LEU A 49 -8.66 6.59 17.61
C LEU A 49 -9.08 7.91 18.26
N LYS A 50 -8.28 8.96 18.09
CA LYS A 50 -8.66 10.32 18.55
C LYS A 50 -9.85 10.85 17.76
N VAL A 51 -9.86 10.61 16.45
CA VAL A 51 -10.99 10.97 15.57
C VAL A 51 -12.27 10.28 16.06
N ARG A 52 -12.21 8.98 16.38
CA ARG A 52 -13.37 8.26 16.93
C ARG A 52 -13.88 8.90 18.22
N ALA A 53 -12.98 9.28 19.12
CA ALA A 53 -13.36 9.88 20.40
C ALA A 53 -14.01 11.27 20.24
N ILE A 54 -13.60 12.06 19.25
CA ILE A 54 -14.05 13.45 19.06
C ILE A 54 -15.27 13.52 18.15
N PHE A 55 -15.27 12.76 17.05
CA PHE A 55 -16.24 12.86 15.96
C PHE A 55 -17.13 11.62 15.78
N GLY A 56 -16.91 10.58 16.60
CA GLY A 56 -17.71 9.37 16.59
C GLY A 56 -17.34 8.35 15.50
N ASP A 57 -18.18 7.32 15.42
CA ASP A 57 -17.91 6.12 14.62
C ASP A 57 -18.02 6.35 13.11
N GLU A 58 -18.83 7.31 12.66
CA GLU A 58 -19.05 7.57 11.23
C GLU A 58 -17.80 8.13 10.53
N LEU A 59 -17.10 9.07 11.19
CA LEU A 59 -15.83 9.57 10.66
C LEU A 59 -14.72 8.52 10.83
N TYR A 60 -14.73 7.78 11.94
CA TYR A 60 -13.79 6.70 12.18
C TYR A 60 -13.88 5.59 11.12
N SER A 61 -15.08 5.25 10.63
CA SER A 61 -15.25 4.24 9.59
C SER A 61 -14.55 4.62 8.29
N GLN A 62 -14.45 5.92 7.97
CA GLN A 62 -13.68 6.39 6.81
C GLN A 62 -12.18 6.20 7.02
N CYS A 63 -11.68 6.47 8.23
CA CYS A 63 -10.28 6.18 8.58
C CYS A 63 -9.97 4.68 8.50
N LEU A 64 -10.91 3.82 8.92
CA LEU A 64 -10.76 2.36 8.79
C LEU A 64 -10.68 1.92 7.33
N GLU A 65 -11.44 2.54 6.42
CA GLU A 65 -11.38 2.19 5.00
C GLU A 65 -10.00 2.49 4.40
N VAL A 66 -9.38 3.62 4.75
CA VAL A 66 -8.00 3.94 4.35
C VAL A 66 -7.01 2.90 4.90
N GLN A 67 -7.19 2.46 6.15
CA GLN A 67 -6.33 1.42 6.75
C GLN A 67 -6.49 0.06 6.07
N LYS A 68 -7.72 -0.32 5.70
CA LYS A 68 -7.98 -1.56 4.94
C LYS A 68 -7.29 -1.52 3.59
N CYS A 69 -7.43 -0.42 2.87
CA CYS A 69 -6.77 -0.21 1.58
C CYS A 69 -5.23 -0.35 1.69
N TRP A 70 -4.62 0.26 2.72
CA TRP A 70 -3.19 0.07 2.99
C TRP A 70 -2.83 -1.40 3.27
N ASN A 71 -3.60 -2.08 4.12
CA ASN A 71 -3.35 -3.47 4.46
C ASN A 71 -3.47 -4.38 3.23
N GLU A 72 -4.40 -4.13 2.32
CA GLU A 72 -4.55 -4.87 1.07
C GLU A 72 -3.30 -4.74 0.18
N VAL A 73 -2.76 -3.52 0.01
CA VAL A 73 -1.49 -3.29 -0.72
C VAL A 73 -0.33 -3.98 0.00
N SER A 74 -0.27 -3.86 1.33
CA SER A 74 0.79 -4.45 2.14
C SER A 74 0.84 -5.96 2.06
N VAL A 75 -0.33 -6.60 2.15
CA VAL A 75 -0.43 -8.05 2.05
C VAL A 75 -0.07 -8.50 0.63
N ALA A 76 -0.56 -7.81 -0.41
CA ALA A 76 -0.22 -8.15 -1.79
C ALA A 76 1.29 -8.06 -2.06
N ALA A 77 1.94 -6.98 -1.61
CA ALA A 77 3.39 -6.80 -1.71
C ALA A 77 4.14 -7.91 -0.96
N HIS A 78 3.70 -8.24 0.25
CA HIS A 78 4.31 -9.29 1.06
C HIS A 78 4.16 -10.68 0.42
N MET A 79 2.97 -11.01 -0.10
CA MET A 79 2.72 -12.26 -0.81
C MET A 79 3.58 -12.37 -2.07
N LEU A 80 3.72 -11.29 -2.84
CA LEU A 80 4.58 -11.28 -4.03
C LEU A 80 6.04 -11.54 -3.65
N SER A 81 6.49 -10.97 -2.53
CA SER A 81 7.88 -11.07 -2.08
C SER A 81 8.29 -12.42 -1.48
N MET A 82 7.36 -13.11 -0.81
CA MET A 82 7.63 -14.38 -0.15
C MET A 82 7.36 -15.58 -1.05
N THR A 83 6.73 -15.36 -2.21
CA THR A 83 6.44 -16.44 -3.15
C THR A 83 7.66 -16.71 -4.00
N PRO A 84 8.24 -17.93 -3.92
CA PRO A 84 9.40 -18.26 -4.73
C PRO A 84 9.04 -18.28 -6.21
N PRO A 85 10.02 -18.11 -7.12
CA PRO A 85 9.76 -18.09 -8.56
C PRO A 85 9.03 -19.32 -9.10
N GLU A 86 9.24 -20.49 -8.50
CA GLU A 86 8.51 -21.71 -8.85
C GLU A 86 7.02 -21.67 -8.44
N GLY A 87 6.64 -20.79 -7.51
CA GLY A 87 5.28 -20.52 -7.06
C GLY A 87 4.49 -19.55 -7.94
N TYR A 88 5.15 -18.79 -8.83
CA TYR A 88 4.47 -17.91 -9.82
C TYR A 88 3.87 -18.67 -11.02
N ARG A 89 3.77 -20.00 -10.96
CA ARG A 89 3.14 -20.79 -12.03
C ARG A 89 1.69 -20.38 -12.27
N ASP A 90 1.05 -19.81 -11.25
CA ASP A 90 -0.24 -19.14 -11.36
C ASP A 90 -0.04 -17.68 -11.79
N VAL A 91 -0.07 -17.47 -13.11
CA VAL A 91 0.08 -16.16 -13.75
C VAL A 91 -1.09 -15.24 -13.39
N GLU A 92 -2.29 -15.78 -13.24
CA GLU A 92 -3.49 -15.01 -12.87
C GLU A 92 -3.38 -14.50 -11.43
N TRP A 93 -2.96 -15.36 -10.50
CA TRP A 93 -2.71 -14.98 -9.11
C TRP A 93 -1.63 -13.90 -9.02
N LYS A 94 -0.48 -14.08 -9.68
CA LYS A 94 0.61 -13.09 -9.68
C LYS A 94 0.11 -11.75 -10.22
N ARG A 95 -0.61 -11.77 -11.35
CA ARG A 95 -1.19 -10.58 -11.97
C ARG A 95 -2.18 -9.88 -11.02
N SER A 96 -3.00 -10.62 -10.29
CA SER A 96 -3.93 -10.04 -9.30
C SER A 96 -3.21 -9.31 -8.15
N LEU A 97 -2.02 -9.77 -7.76
CA LEU A 97 -1.20 -9.08 -6.76
C LEU A 97 -0.55 -7.83 -7.34
N GLU A 98 0.00 -7.94 -8.54
CA GLU A 98 0.59 -6.81 -9.26
C GLU A 98 -0.47 -5.73 -9.53
N GLU A 99 -1.69 -6.11 -9.90
CA GLU A 99 -2.82 -5.20 -10.08
C GLU A 99 -3.15 -4.42 -8.80
N LYS A 100 -3.11 -5.07 -7.63
CA LYS A 100 -3.30 -4.41 -6.32
C LYS A 100 -2.14 -3.50 -5.93
N ILE A 101 -0.89 -3.89 -6.19
CA ILE A 101 0.29 -3.10 -5.82
C ILE A 101 0.42 -1.88 -6.72
N TRP A 102 0.28 -2.09 -8.03
CA TRP A 102 0.52 -1.10 -9.07
C TRP A 102 -0.74 -0.35 -9.49
N GLN A 103 -1.90 -0.73 -8.96
CA GLN A 103 -3.20 -0.11 -9.27
C GLN A 103 -3.52 -0.21 -10.78
N LEU A 104 -3.34 -1.40 -11.36
CA LEU A 104 -3.55 -1.64 -12.80
C LEU A 104 -5.02 -1.94 -13.15
N GLU A 105 -5.91 -2.02 -12.16
CA GLU A 105 -7.36 -2.25 -12.36
C GLU A 105 -8.13 -0.98 -12.81
N ASP A 106 -9.24 -1.23 -13.52
CA ASP A 106 -10.12 -0.21 -14.10
C ASP A 106 -11.02 0.50 -13.07
N LYS A 107 -11.59 1.62 -13.51
CA LYS A 107 -11.83 2.90 -12.81
C LYS A 107 -12.81 3.01 -11.63
N ASP A 108 -13.40 1.95 -11.07
CA ASP A 108 -14.46 2.12 -10.05
C ASP A 108 -14.26 1.43 -8.70
N THR A 109 -13.46 0.34 -8.65
CA THR A 109 -13.19 -0.44 -7.43
C THR A 109 -11.74 -0.39 -6.97
N SER A 110 -10.89 0.34 -7.69
CA SER A 110 -9.47 0.44 -7.35
C SER A 110 -9.27 1.00 -5.93
N ILE A 111 -8.18 0.61 -5.29
CA ILE A 111 -7.80 1.10 -3.96
C ILE A 111 -7.71 2.63 -3.97
N GLN A 112 -7.22 3.25 -5.06
CA GLN A 112 -7.21 4.71 -5.20
C GLN A 112 -8.60 5.33 -5.09
N VAL A 113 -9.59 4.77 -5.80
CA VAL A 113 -10.97 5.26 -5.76
C VAL A 113 -11.58 5.09 -4.38
N ARG A 114 -11.33 3.95 -3.71
CA ARG A 114 -11.81 3.71 -2.33
C ARG A 114 -11.21 4.69 -1.33
N VAL A 115 -9.90 4.95 -1.43
CA VAL A 115 -9.22 5.94 -0.58
C VAL A 115 -9.77 7.35 -0.86
N ALA A 116 -9.94 7.74 -2.13
CA ALA A 116 -10.49 9.05 -2.49
C ALA A 116 -11.91 9.24 -1.93
N LYS A 117 -12.80 8.25 -2.12
CA LYS A 117 -14.17 8.27 -1.57
C LYS A 117 -14.18 8.36 -0.04
N ALA A 118 -13.29 7.64 0.64
CA ALA A 118 -13.18 7.69 2.10
C ALA A 118 -12.73 9.08 2.58
N ILE A 119 -11.75 9.68 1.89
CA ILE A 119 -11.26 11.04 2.20
C ILE A 119 -12.37 12.08 1.94
N GLU A 120 -13.03 12.06 0.79
CA GLU A 120 -14.13 12.99 0.49
C GLU A 120 -15.27 12.89 1.51
N SER A 121 -15.62 11.66 1.91
CA SER A 121 -16.63 11.42 2.94
C SER A 121 -16.18 11.99 4.29
N ALA A 122 -14.92 11.76 4.67
CA ALA A 122 -14.34 12.32 5.89
C ALA A 122 -14.32 13.86 5.88
N GLU A 123 -13.93 14.48 4.76
CA GLU A 123 -13.95 15.94 4.59
C GLU A 123 -15.36 16.52 4.71
N ARG A 124 -16.35 15.85 4.13
CA ARG A 124 -17.75 16.27 4.22
C ARG A 124 -18.25 16.24 5.67
N LEU A 125 -17.87 15.21 6.43
CA LEU A 125 -18.20 15.09 7.86
C LEU A 125 -17.47 16.13 8.72
N LEU A 126 -16.23 16.48 8.36
CA LEU A 126 -15.42 17.47 9.08
C LEU A 126 -15.80 18.93 8.76
N ARG A 127 -16.25 19.23 7.53
CA ARG A 127 -16.57 20.59 7.07
C ARG A 127 -17.43 21.42 8.04
N PRO A 128 -18.51 20.88 8.64
CA PRO A 128 -19.32 21.60 9.62
C PRO A 128 -18.53 22.08 10.84
N HIS A 129 -17.47 21.36 11.23
CA HIS A 129 -16.64 21.67 12.39
C HIS A 129 -15.48 22.64 12.09
N LEU A 130 -15.17 22.87 10.81
CA LEU A 130 -14.07 23.72 10.36
C LEU A 130 -14.52 25.13 9.96
N ARG A 131 -15.83 25.35 9.84
CA ARG A 131 -16.41 26.68 9.60
C ARG A 131 -16.69 27.34 10.94
N SER A 132 -15.63 27.80 11.60
CA SER A 132 -15.67 28.81 12.66
C SER A 132 -14.95 30.06 12.18
#